data_AF-A0A0F8W976-F1
#
_entry.id   AF-A0A0F8W976-F1
#
_cell.length_a   1.000
_cell.length_b   1.000
_cell.length_c   1.000
_cell.angle_alpha   90.00
_cell.angle_beta   90.00
_cell.angle_gamma   90.00
#
_symmetry.space_group_name_H-M   'P 1'
#
loop_
_entity.id
_entity.type
_entity.pdbx_description
1 polymer ?
#
loop_
_entity_poly.entity_id
_entity_poly.type
_entity_poly.pdbx_seq_one_letter_code
_entity_poly.pdbx_strand_id
1 'polypeptide(L)' 'MARKFTGNFTQQEGLSEDAIAAAVAVLQSGRLHRYNLAPGEVGEVAQLEAEYRDWQGSKFCLAVTSGGQALQIALR' A
#
# COMPACT_ATOMS: atom_id res chain seq x y z
N MET A 1 -26.06 18.33 -19.66
CA MET A 1 -24.97 19.15 -19.11
C MET A 1 -23.96 18.22 -18.46
N ALA A 2 -22.72 18.13 -18.97
CA ALA A 2 -21.68 17.31 -18.36
C ALA A 2 -21.11 18.01 -17.10
N ARG A 3 -20.90 17.28 -16.00
CA ARG A 3 -20.21 17.81 -14.83
C ARG A 3 -18.75 18.09 -15.20
N LYS A 4 -18.30 19.33 -15.03
CA LYS A 4 -16.92 19.75 -15.27
C LYS A 4 -16.12 19.59 -13.97
N PHE A 5 -15.01 18.87 -14.03
CA PHE A 5 -14.06 18.80 -12.92
C PHE A 5 -13.42 20.18 -12.70
N THR A 6 -13.41 20.65 -11.46
CA THR A 6 -12.86 21.95 -11.05
C THR A 6 -11.69 21.81 -10.07
N GLY A 7 -11.26 20.58 -9.77
CA GLY A 7 -10.14 20.31 -8.90
C GLY A 7 -8.79 20.43 -9.61
N ASN A 8 -7.72 20.15 -8.87
CA ASN A 8 -6.38 20.04 -9.42
C ASN A 8 -6.09 18.58 -9.79
N PHE A 9 -5.56 18.35 -10.99
CA PHE A 9 -5.22 17.01 -11.48
C PHE A 9 -3.95 16.42 -10.85
N THR A 10 -3.11 17.24 -10.22
CA THR A 10 -1.81 16.82 -9.68
C THR A 10 -1.70 16.98 -8.17
N GLN A 11 -2.57 17.76 -7.53
CA GLN A 11 -2.54 17.93 -6.08
C GLN A 11 -2.95 16.62 -5.40
N GLN A 12 -2.03 16.04 -4.63
CA GLN A 12 -2.32 14.93 -3.74
C GLN A 12 -2.92 15.46 -2.44
N GLU A 13 -3.87 14.72 -1.88
CA GLU A 13 -4.37 14.98 -0.54
C GLU A 13 -3.29 14.63 0.49
N GLY A 14 -3.26 15.39 1.60
CA GLY A 14 -2.39 15.06 2.72
C GLY A 14 -2.82 13.76 3.38
N LEU A 15 -1.86 13.02 3.92
CA LEU A 15 -2.15 11.84 4.75
C LEU A 15 -2.82 12.27 6.07
N SER A 16 -3.67 11.41 6.62
CA SER A 16 -4.23 11.61 7.95
C SER A 16 -3.15 11.52 9.03
N GLU A 17 -3.42 12.07 10.21
CA GLU A 17 -2.50 11.98 11.36
C GLU A 17 -2.18 10.52 11.72
N ASP A 18 -3.18 9.64 11.70
CA ASP A 18 -3.00 8.20 11.95
C ASP A 18 -2.07 7.54 10.92
N ALA A 19 -2.21 7.89 9.63
CA ALA A 19 -1.34 7.36 8.58
C ALA A 19 0.11 7.86 8.73
N ILE A 20 0.28 9.12 9.12
CA ILE A 20 1.60 9.69 9.43
C ILE A 20 2.22 8.97 10.63
N ALA A 21 1.45 8.77 11.71
CA ALA A 21 1.91 8.08 12.90
C ALA A 21 2.34 6.63 12.60
N ALA A 22 1.56 5.90 11.79
CA ALA A 22 1.90 4.54 11.36
C ALA A 22 3.21 4.51 10.56
N ALA A 23 3.38 5.43 9.61
CA ALA A 23 4.63 5.54 8.85
C ALA A 23 5.83 5.83 9.76
N VAL A 24 5.67 6.73 10.73
CA VAL A 24 6.73 7.05 11.70
C VAL A 24 7.06 5.85 12.59
N ALA A 25 6.08 5.06 13.02
CA ALA A 25 6.32 3.84 13.80
C ALA A 25 7.19 2.83 13.02
N VAL A 26 6.92 2.64 11.73
CA VAL A 26 7.77 1.79 10.85
C VAL A 26 9.19 2.37 10.77
N LEU A 27 9.33 3.68 10.57
CA LEU A 27 10.64 4.33 10.50
C LEU A 27 11.44 4.16 11.78
N GLN A 28 10.81 4.35 12.95
CA GLN A 28 11.44 4.19 14.26
C GLN A 28 11.82 2.74 14.56
N SER A 29 11.11 1.76 14.01
CA SER A 29 11.40 0.34 14.21
C SER A 29 12.71 -0.11 13.56
N GLY A 30 13.21 0.62 12.56
CA GLY A 30 14.35 0.22 11.71
C GLY A 30 14.05 -0.96 10.77
N ARG A 31 12.85 -1.55 10.80
CA ARG A 31 12.44 -2.68 9.97
C ARG A 31 11.87 -2.23 8.63
N LEU A 32 12.71 -1.56 7.84
CA LEU A 32 12.30 -0.90 6.59
C LEU A 32 12.17 -1.86 5.40
N HIS A 33 12.68 -3.08 5.52
CA HIS A 33 12.58 -4.10 4.48
C HIS A 33 11.45 -5.07 4.80
N ARG A 34 10.60 -5.41 3.82
CA ARG A 34 9.39 -6.25 4.03
C ARG A 34 9.64 -7.64 4.63
N TYR A 35 10.88 -8.11 4.63
CA TYR A 35 11.29 -9.42 5.18
C TYR A 35 12.07 -9.29 6.50
N ASN A 36 12.30 -8.06 6.99
CA ASN A 36 12.90 -7.84 8.29
C ASN A 36 11.81 -7.97 9.36
N LEU A 37 11.54 -9.21 9.76
CA LEU A 37 10.46 -9.57 10.67
C LEU A 37 11.01 -10.39 11.85
N ALA A 38 10.42 -10.21 13.02
CA ALA A 38 10.63 -11.10 14.15
C ALA A 38 9.98 -12.47 13.89
N PRO A 39 10.42 -13.55 14.57
CA PRO A 39 9.79 -14.86 14.45
C PRO A 39 8.28 -14.80 14.77
N GLY A 40 7.45 -15.19 13.82
CA GLY A 40 5.99 -15.19 13.94
C GLY A 40 5.31 -13.82 13.72
N GLU A 41 6.07 -12.75 13.45
CA GLU A 41 5.52 -11.43 13.12
C GLU A 41 4.95 -11.42 11.70
N VAL A 42 3.72 -10.92 11.56
CA VAL A 42 3.13 -10.59 10.25
C VAL A 42 3.43 -9.12 9.98
N GLY A 43 4.33 -8.83 9.06
CA GLY A 43 4.71 -7.46 8.73
C GLY A 43 3.60 -6.65 8.07
N GLU A 44 3.72 -5.33 8.13
CA GLU A 44 2.77 -4.34 7.56
C GLU A 44 2.36 -4.66 6.11
N VAL A 45 3.32 -5.06 5.27
CA VAL A 45 3.03 -5.40 3.87
C VAL A 45 2.13 -6.63 3.74
N ALA A 46 2.35 -7.66 4.57
CA ALA A 46 1.53 -8.87 4.55
C ALA A 46 0.12 -8.62 5.12
N GLN A 47 0.00 -7.72 6.09
CA GLN A 47 -1.31 -7.27 6.59
C GLN A 47 -2.09 -6.54 5.49
N LEU A 48 -1.45 -5.58 4.81
CA LEU A 48 -2.04 -4.86 3.68
C LEU A 48 -2.48 -5.82 2.55
N GLU A 49 -1.64 -6.80 2.20
CA GLU A 49 -1.97 -7.81 1.18
C GLU A 49 -3.21 -8.63 1.58
N ALA A 50 -3.33 -9.02 2.86
CA ALA A 50 -4.49 -9.74 3.36
C ALA A 50 -5.76 -8.90 3.33
N GLU A 51 -5.70 -7.66 3.82
CA GLU A 51 -6.82 -6.72 3.82
C GLU A 51 -7.29 -6.40 2.40
N TYR A 52 -6.36 -6.13 1.48
CA TYR A 52 -6.69 -5.81 0.10
C TYR A 52 -7.27 -7.03 -0.65
N ARG A 53 -6.72 -8.23 -0.40
CA ARG A 53 -7.29 -9.49 -0.92
C ARG A 53 -8.76 -9.63 -0.52
N ASP A 54 -9.04 -9.44 0.76
CA ASP A 54 -10.38 -9.62 1.32
C ASP A 54 -11.34 -8.54 0.82
N TRP A 55 -10.89 -7.29 0.74
CA TRP A 55 -11.65 -6.17 0.16
C TRP A 55 -11.99 -6.40 -1.31
N GLN A 56 -11.05 -6.90 -2.10
CA GLN A 56 -11.24 -7.17 -3.54
C GLN A 56 -12.04 -8.47 -3.81
N GLY A 57 -12.22 -9.34 -2.81
CA GLY A 57 -12.78 -10.67 -2.99
C GLY A 57 -11.88 -11.61 -3.80
N SER A 58 -10.57 -11.38 -3.79
CA SER A 58 -9.58 -12.20 -4.50
C SER A 58 -9.07 -13.33 -3.63
N LYS A 59 -8.47 -14.38 -4.23
CA LYS A 59 -7.81 -15.44 -3.44
C LYS A 59 -6.42 -15.05 -2.96
N PHE A 60 -5.74 -14.19 -3.71
CA PHE A 60 -4.36 -13.78 -3.46
C PHE A 60 -4.19 -12.30 -3.77
N CYS A 61 -3.25 -11.65 -3.08
CA CYS A 61 -2.78 -10.30 -3.36
C CYS A 61 -1.26 -10.28 -3.19
N LEU A 62 -0.57 -9.52 -4.03
CA LEU A 62 0.87 -9.28 -3.95
C LEU A 62 1.12 -7.78 -4.11
N ALA A 63 1.64 -7.15 -3.06
CA ALA A 63 2.08 -5.77 -3.10
C ALA A 63 3.42 -5.67 -3.84
N VAL A 64 3.49 -4.72 -4.77
CA VAL A 64 4.67 -4.44 -5.61
C VAL A 64 4.94 -2.94 -5.66
N THR A 65 6.12 -2.55 -6.16
CA THR A 65 6.59 -1.15 -6.06
C THR A 65 5.79 -0.16 -6.91
N SER A 66 5.14 -0.64 -7.98
CA SER A 66 4.35 0.20 -8.87
C SER A 66 3.38 -0.61 -9.74
N GLY A 67 2.38 0.05 -10.31
CA GLY A 67 1.48 -0.56 -11.29
C GLY A 67 2.19 -1.05 -12.55
N GLY A 68 3.27 -0.37 -12.98
CA GLY A 68 4.09 -0.83 -14.11
C GLY A 68 4.76 -2.18 -13.81
N GLN A 69 5.31 -2.35 -12.61
CA GLN A 69 5.84 -3.65 -12.18
C GLN A 69 4.73 -4.71 -12.10
N ALA A 70 3.55 -4.36 -11.59
CA ALA A 70 2.42 -5.29 -11.50
C ALA A 70 2.04 -5.84 -12.88
N LEU A 71 1.89 -4.96 -13.87
CA LEU A 71 1.59 -5.36 -15.26
C LEU A 71 2.72 -6.18 -15.87
N GLN A 72 3.98 -5.78 -15.64
CA GLN A 72 5.13 -6.54 -16.14
C GLN A 72 5.16 -7.96 -15.58
N ILE A 73 4.90 -8.15 -14.29
CA ILE A 73 4.86 -9.49 -13.67
C ILE A 73 3.68 -10.30 -14.21
N ALA A 74 2.51 -9.68 -14.36
CA ALA A 74 1.31 -10.36 -14.83
C ALA A 74 1.38 -10.81 -16.31
N LEU A 75 2.18 -10.13 -17.14
CA LEU A 75 2.30 -10.40 -18.58
C LEU A 75 3.50 -11.27 -18.96
N ARG A 76 4.39 -11.57 -18.01
CA ARG A 76 5.51 -12.51 -18.21
C ARG A 76 5.03 -13.95 -18.05
#